data_AF-A0A431ISI7-F1
#
_entry.id   AF-A0A431ISI7-F1
#
_cell.length_a   1.000
_cell.length_b   1.000
_cell.length_c   1.000
_cell.angle_alpha   90.00
_cell.angle_beta   90.00
_cell.angle_gamma   90.00
#
_symmetry.space_group_name_H-M   'P 1'
#
loop_
_entity.id
_entity.type
_entity.pdbx_description
1 polymer ?
#
loop_
_entity_poly.entity_id
_entity_poly.type
_entity_poly.pdbx_seq_one_letter_code
_entity_poly.pdbx_strand_id
1 'polypeptide(L)'
;MRKLALIPMLSLIFMLNVASMCSNDDNSNSTTDPTPVVNTVNQGTWRITFYEDSGVNETTNYSNYIFTFGPNNVLTAANTNTFTGSWSVTSDDSDDDSPSNDLDFNIFFTAPAPASFVDDLSDDWDILSYSATKIELVDVSGGNGGTDYLTFEKN
;
A
#
# COMPACT_ATOMS: atom_id res chain seq x y z
N MET A 1 35.21 32.25 -81.46
CA MET A 1 35.52 31.31 -80.36
C MET A 1 34.20 31.03 -79.64
N ARG A 2 33.49 29.96 -80.03
CA ARG A 2 33.16 28.76 -79.24
C ARG A 2 32.49 29.07 -77.88
N LYS A 3 31.38 28.47 -77.44
CA LYS A 3 30.28 27.62 -77.93
C LYS A 3 29.33 27.52 -76.72
N LEU A 4 28.01 27.46 -76.92
CA LEU A 4 27.03 27.12 -75.88
C LEU A 4 27.32 25.73 -75.27
N ALA A 5 26.98 25.55 -73.99
CA ALA A 5 26.76 24.25 -73.34
C ALA A 5 25.33 24.19 -72.76
N LEU A 6 24.78 22.99 -72.72
CA LEU A 6 23.37 22.61 -72.77
C LEU A 6 22.98 21.74 -71.54
N ILE A 7 21.76 21.97 -70.99
CA ILE A 7 20.79 20.99 -70.40
C ILE A 7 21.18 20.34 -69.02
N PRO A 8 20.31 19.63 -68.22
CA PRO A 8 18.84 19.58 -67.96
C PRO A 8 18.44 19.86 -66.47
N MET A 9 17.20 20.29 -66.14
CA MET A 9 16.03 19.49 -65.69
C MET A 9 16.31 18.40 -64.63
N LEU A 10 15.82 18.56 -63.39
CA LEU A 10 14.91 17.59 -62.75
C LEU A 10 14.33 18.12 -61.42
N SER A 11 13.01 18.23 -61.39
CA SER A 11 12.21 18.38 -60.17
C SER A 11 12.29 17.10 -59.33
N LEU A 12 12.59 17.20 -58.04
CA LEU A 12 12.27 16.14 -57.09
C LEU A 12 11.79 16.75 -55.77
N ILE A 13 10.48 16.73 -55.63
CA ILE A 13 9.74 16.87 -54.38
C ILE A 13 10.21 15.77 -53.43
N PHE A 14 10.72 16.14 -52.26
CA PHE A 14 10.85 15.21 -51.13
C PHE A 14 10.05 15.75 -49.95
N MET A 15 8.85 15.20 -49.79
CA MET A 15 8.02 15.37 -48.59
C MET A 15 8.71 14.63 -47.44
N LEU A 16 9.34 15.38 -46.53
CA LEU A 16 9.76 14.83 -45.24
C LEU A 16 8.59 14.92 -44.27
N ASN A 17 7.98 13.75 -44.08
CA ASN A 17 7.06 13.43 -43.00
C ASN A 17 7.81 13.58 -41.67
N VAL A 18 7.55 14.64 -40.91
CA VAL A 18 7.80 14.67 -39.47
C VAL A 18 6.58 14.06 -38.79
N ALA A 19 6.51 12.74 -38.81
CA ALA A 19 5.60 11.99 -37.97
C ALA A 19 6.09 12.11 -36.52
N SER A 20 5.29 12.79 -35.70
CA SER A 20 5.03 12.54 -34.28
C SER A 20 5.94 11.49 -33.61
N MET A 21 7.01 11.93 -32.96
CA MET A 21 7.51 11.22 -31.77
C MET A 21 6.77 11.79 -30.57
N CYS A 22 5.61 11.21 -30.27
CA CYS A 22 5.26 11.06 -28.87
C CYS A 22 6.20 9.97 -28.37
N SER A 23 7.08 10.26 -27.41
CA SER A 23 7.56 9.17 -26.57
C SER A 23 6.29 8.59 -25.95
N ASN A 24 6.07 7.29 -26.18
CA ASN A 24 5.21 6.56 -25.26
C ASN A 24 5.99 6.55 -23.96
N ASP A 25 5.79 7.59 -23.15
CA ASP A 25 5.99 7.50 -21.72
C ASP A 25 4.82 6.62 -21.25
N ASP A 26 4.95 5.32 -21.49
CA ASP A 26 4.13 4.31 -20.84
C ASP A 26 4.55 4.35 -19.37
N ASN A 27 4.05 5.36 -18.66
CA ASN A 27 4.05 5.42 -17.21
C ASN A 27 3.07 4.33 -16.77
N SER A 28 3.53 3.08 -16.80
CA SER A 28 2.83 1.98 -16.17
C SER A 28 2.97 2.20 -14.67
N ASN A 29 2.09 3.01 -14.11
CA ASN A 29 1.77 2.98 -12.69
C ASN A 29 1.23 1.57 -12.41
N SER A 30 2.15 0.66 -12.10
CA SER A 30 1.81 -0.71 -11.76
C SER A 30 1.41 -0.73 -10.30
N THR A 31 0.16 -0.36 -10.02
CA THR A 31 -0.41 -0.51 -8.68
C THR A 31 -0.37 -1.98 -8.28
N THR A 32 0.23 -2.28 -7.11
CA THR A 32 0.26 -3.64 -6.57
C THR A 32 -1.17 -4.14 -6.31
N ASP A 33 -1.47 -5.39 -6.67
CA ASP A 33 -2.79 -5.99 -6.40
C ASP A 33 -2.94 -6.30 -4.89
N PRO A 34 -3.91 -5.69 -4.16
CA PRO A 34 -4.13 -5.95 -2.74
C PRO A 34 -4.83 -7.31 -2.48
N THR A 35 -5.41 -7.94 -3.49
CA THR A 35 -6.23 -9.15 -3.38
C THR A 35 -5.54 -10.31 -2.63
N PRO A 36 -4.24 -10.59 -2.83
CA PRO A 36 -3.54 -11.64 -2.07
C PRO A 36 -3.49 -11.40 -0.56
N VAL A 37 -3.26 -10.15 -0.14
CA VAL A 37 -3.24 -9.77 1.28
C VAL A 37 -4.65 -9.90 1.86
N VAL A 38 -5.65 -9.33 1.18
CA VAL A 38 -7.07 -9.42 1.57
C VAL A 38 -7.50 -10.88 1.76
N ASN A 39 -7.18 -11.74 0.79
CA ASN A 39 -7.49 -13.17 0.87
C ASN A 39 -6.81 -13.86 2.05
N THR A 40 -5.60 -13.42 2.41
CA THR A 40 -4.83 -13.99 3.53
C THR A 40 -5.47 -13.63 4.86
N VAL A 41 -5.70 -12.33 5.11
CA VAL A 41 -6.19 -11.85 6.41
C VAL A 41 -7.67 -12.18 6.64
N ASN A 42 -8.47 -12.28 5.59
CA ASN A 42 -9.90 -12.62 5.68
C ASN A 42 -10.18 -14.10 6.02
N GLN A 43 -9.14 -14.89 6.26
CA GLN A 43 -9.26 -16.29 6.61
C GLN A 43 -8.79 -16.55 8.04
N GLY A 44 -9.68 -17.09 8.86
CA GLY A 44 -9.37 -17.50 10.23
C GLY A 44 -9.38 -16.32 11.20
N THR A 45 -8.67 -16.50 12.31
CA THR A 45 -8.54 -15.48 13.34
C THR A 45 -7.06 -15.20 13.61
N TRP A 46 -6.81 -14.00 14.10
CA TRP A 46 -5.46 -13.46 14.29
C TRP A 46 -5.28 -13.01 15.74
N ARG A 47 -4.04 -12.89 16.17
CA ARG A 47 -3.64 -12.28 17.45
C ARG A 47 -2.49 -11.31 17.20
N ILE A 48 -2.45 -10.22 17.96
CA ILE A 48 -1.26 -9.37 18.00
C ILE A 48 -0.19 -10.12 18.78
N THR A 49 0.97 -10.30 18.15
CA THR A 49 2.15 -10.96 18.77
C THR A 49 3.28 -10.00 19.05
N PHE A 50 3.23 -8.82 18.43
CA PHE A 50 4.13 -7.72 18.69
C PHE A 50 3.39 -6.41 18.40
N TYR A 51 3.50 -5.48 19.34
CA TYR A 51 3.16 -4.08 19.15
C TYR A 51 4.18 -3.21 19.88
N GLU A 52 4.77 -2.27 19.16
CA GLU A 52 5.71 -1.26 19.67
C GLU A 52 5.25 0.12 19.20
N ASP A 53 5.02 1.03 20.14
CA ASP A 53 4.75 2.44 19.92
C ASP A 53 6.01 3.24 20.27
N SER A 54 6.63 3.87 19.28
CA SER A 54 7.74 4.80 19.49
C SER A 54 8.88 4.24 20.36
N GLY A 55 9.20 2.96 20.19
CA GLY A 55 10.23 2.25 20.95
C GLY A 55 9.77 1.67 22.30
N VAL A 56 8.48 1.72 22.62
CA VAL A 56 7.87 1.13 23.81
C VAL A 56 7.06 -0.10 23.41
N ASN A 57 7.44 -1.26 23.93
CA ASN A 57 6.68 -2.49 23.68
C ASN A 57 5.38 -2.49 24.50
N GLU A 58 4.27 -2.42 23.80
CA GLU A 58 2.91 -2.35 24.35
C GLU A 58 2.07 -3.61 24.03
N THR A 59 2.71 -4.67 23.54
CA THR A 59 2.08 -5.95 23.15
C THR A 59 1.12 -6.52 24.21
N THR A 60 1.41 -6.28 25.49
CA THR A 60 0.58 -6.77 26.61
C THR A 60 -0.82 -6.17 26.63
N ASN A 61 -1.04 -5.00 26.02
CA ASN A 61 -2.34 -4.33 25.92
C ASN A 61 -3.34 -5.16 25.09
N TYR A 62 -2.83 -6.00 24.18
CA TYR A 62 -3.63 -6.72 23.19
C TYR A 62 -3.62 -8.24 23.34
N SER A 63 -2.85 -8.79 24.28
CA SER A 63 -2.52 -10.22 24.37
C SER A 63 -3.72 -11.17 24.57
N ASN A 64 -4.87 -10.65 25.01
CA ASN A 64 -6.08 -11.44 25.23
C ASN A 64 -7.16 -11.24 24.16
N TYR A 65 -6.88 -10.50 23.09
CA TYR A 65 -7.82 -10.24 22.01
C TYR A 65 -7.60 -11.19 20.82
N ILE A 66 -8.72 -11.62 20.25
CA ILE A 66 -8.76 -12.35 18.99
C ILE A 66 -9.33 -11.41 17.92
N PHE A 67 -8.56 -11.22 16.84
CA PHE A 67 -8.90 -10.35 15.73
C PHE A 67 -9.48 -11.16 14.57
N THR A 68 -10.52 -10.62 13.93
CA THR A 68 -11.11 -11.16 12.71
C THR A 68 -11.27 -10.03 11.70
N PHE A 69 -10.60 -10.17 10.55
CA PHE A 69 -10.73 -9.29 9.40
C PHE A 69 -11.84 -9.84 8.50
N GLY A 70 -13.09 -9.51 8.79
CA GLY A 70 -14.27 -10.12 8.16
C GLY A 70 -14.65 -9.51 6.80
N PRO A 71 -15.62 -10.13 6.09
CA PRO A 71 -16.17 -9.58 4.86
C PRO A 71 -16.85 -8.22 5.08
N ASN A 72 -17.10 -7.49 3.99
CA ASN A 72 -17.64 -6.13 4.02
C ASN A 72 -16.80 -5.15 4.87
N ASN A 73 -15.49 -5.37 4.90
CA ASN A 73 -14.52 -4.50 5.59
C ASN A 73 -14.78 -4.39 7.10
N VAL A 74 -15.37 -5.40 7.74
CA VAL A 74 -15.66 -5.38 9.18
C VAL A 74 -14.50 -5.98 9.97
N LEU A 75 -13.88 -5.21 10.84
CA LEU A 75 -12.88 -5.68 11.79
C LEU A 75 -13.55 -5.97 13.13
N THR A 76 -13.22 -7.09 13.76
CA THR A 76 -13.68 -7.43 15.11
C THR A 76 -12.49 -7.81 15.98
N ALA A 77 -12.37 -7.20 17.16
CA ALA A 77 -11.48 -7.61 18.24
C ALA A 77 -12.33 -8.13 19.42
N ALA A 78 -12.16 -9.40 19.76
CA ALA A 78 -13.00 -10.08 20.76
C ALA A 78 -12.16 -10.68 21.90
N ASN A 79 -12.60 -10.40 23.13
CA ASN A 79 -12.20 -11.08 24.36
C ASN A 79 -13.46 -11.35 25.22
N THR A 80 -13.51 -10.88 26.47
CA THR A 80 -14.77 -10.79 27.23
C THR A 80 -15.74 -9.74 26.67
N ASN A 81 -15.22 -8.73 25.98
CA ASN A 81 -15.96 -7.71 25.23
C ASN A 81 -15.71 -7.89 23.72
N THR A 82 -16.53 -7.24 22.90
CA THR A 82 -16.33 -7.21 21.45
C THR A 82 -16.30 -5.76 20.99
N PHE A 83 -15.22 -5.41 20.30
CA PHE A 83 -15.06 -4.11 19.65
C PHE A 83 -15.02 -4.31 18.15
N THR A 84 -15.74 -3.45 17.44
CA THR A 84 -15.83 -3.50 15.98
C THR A 84 -15.21 -2.25 15.37
N GLY A 85 -14.64 -2.43 14.20
CA GLY A 85 -14.05 -1.39 13.39
C GLY A 85 -14.22 -1.70 11.92
N SER A 86 -13.46 -1.00 11.09
CA SER A 86 -13.28 -1.33 9.69
C SER A 86 -11.82 -1.67 9.37
N TRP A 87 -11.62 -2.37 8.26
CA TRP A 87 -10.29 -2.63 7.71
C TRP A 87 -10.33 -2.64 6.18
N SER A 88 -9.23 -2.31 5.55
CA SER A 88 -9.04 -2.45 4.10
C SER A 88 -7.57 -2.57 3.75
N VAL A 89 -7.29 -3.13 2.57
CA VAL A 89 -5.96 -3.04 1.94
C VAL A 89 -6.10 -2.18 0.71
N THR A 90 -5.38 -1.06 0.68
CA THR A 90 -5.33 -0.13 -0.46
C THR A 90 -4.02 -0.33 -1.20
N SER A 91 -4.02 0.03 -2.48
CA SER A 91 -2.79 0.19 -3.24
C SER A 91 -2.65 1.68 -3.51
N ASP A 92 -1.60 2.29 -2.99
CA ASP A 92 -1.27 3.65 -3.34
C ASP A 92 -0.28 3.68 -4.51
N ASP A 93 -0.30 4.80 -5.21
CA ASP A 93 0.45 5.03 -6.45
C ASP A 93 1.29 6.31 -6.33
N SER A 94 1.42 6.80 -5.10
CA SER A 94 2.37 7.83 -4.73
C SER A 94 3.75 7.21 -4.69
N ASP A 95 4.75 7.94 -5.18
CA ASP A 95 6.18 7.70 -4.92
C ASP A 95 6.53 7.86 -3.42
N ASP A 96 5.62 7.48 -2.52
CA ASP A 96 5.88 7.44 -1.08
C ASP A 96 6.85 6.30 -0.80
N ASP A 97 7.77 6.52 0.13
CA ASP A 97 8.90 5.66 0.47
C ASP A 97 8.45 4.36 1.19
N SER A 98 7.25 3.85 0.87
CA SER A 98 6.67 2.63 1.44
C SER A 98 7.63 1.47 1.19
N PRO A 99 8.15 0.80 2.22
CA PRO A 99 9.39 0.04 2.13
C PRO A 99 9.31 -1.27 1.34
N SER A 100 8.15 -1.70 0.82
CA SER A 100 8.03 -3.06 0.26
C SER A 100 7.02 -3.35 -0.84
N ASN A 101 5.89 -2.64 -1.00
CA ASN A 101 4.85 -3.10 -1.94
C ASN A 101 3.77 -2.07 -2.33
N ASP A 102 3.88 -0.79 -1.98
CA ASP A 102 2.85 0.24 -2.23
C ASP A 102 1.44 -0.17 -1.73
N LEU A 103 1.37 -0.99 -0.67
CA LEU A 103 0.12 -1.47 -0.08
C LEU A 103 0.00 -1.01 1.37
N ASP A 104 -1.14 -0.38 1.68
CA ASP A 104 -1.45 0.06 3.05
C ASP A 104 -2.53 -0.84 3.66
N PHE A 105 -2.31 -1.21 4.91
CA PHE A 105 -3.21 -1.98 5.74
C PHE A 105 -3.96 -1.06 6.70
N ASN A 106 -5.09 -0.55 6.22
CA ASN A 106 -5.92 0.38 6.96
C ASN A 106 -6.67 -0.33 8.08
N ILE A 107 -6.54 0.16 9.31
CA ILE A 107 -7.29 -0.28 10.48
C ILE A 107 -8.03 0.92 11.06
N PHE A 108 -9.29 0.74 11.45
CA PHE A 108 -10.02 1.83 12.08
C PHE A 108 -11.00 1.30 13.13
N PHE A 109 -10.77 1.66 14.38
CA PHE A 109 -11.71 1.46 15.48
C PHE A 109 -12.42 2.76 15.83
N THR A 110 -13.64 2.65 16.35
CA THR A 110 -14.40 3.79 16.87
C THR A 110 -14.94 3.50 18.27
N ALA A 111 -15.36 4.55 18.98
CA ALA A 111 -16.05 4.39 20.24
C ALA A 111 -17.24 3.41 20.09
N PRO A 112 -17.41 2.44 21.00
CA PRO A 112 -16.89 2.41 22.37
C PRO A 112 -15.58 1.59 22.56
N ALA A 113 -14.78 1.39 21.51
CA ALA A 113 -13.46 0.76 21.67
C ALA A 113 -12.58 1.54 22.67
N PRO A 114 -11.68 0.89 23.42
CA PRO A 114 -10.73 1.55 24.31
C PRO A 114 -9.85 2.54 23.54
N ALA A 115 -9.35 3.57 24.23
CA ALA A 115 -8.43 4.55 23.65
C ALA A 115 -7.24 3.88 22.95
N SER A 116 -6.65 2.84 23.56
CA SER A 116 -5.55 2.11 22.95
C SER A 116 -5.89 1.49 21.57
N PHE A 117 -7.15 1.16 21.29
CA PHE A 117 -7.54 0.70 19.95
C PHE A 117 -7.71 1.84 18.96
N VAL A 118 -8.23 2.98 19.44
CA VAL A 118 -8.56 4.13 18.58
C VAL A 118 -7.31 4.96 18.29
N ASP A 119 -6.45 5.14 19.28
CA ASP A 119 -5.27 6.00 19.19
C ASP A 119 -4.05 5.20 18.70
N ASP A 120 -3.91 3.93 19.11
CA ASP A 120 -2.67 3.16 18.85
C ASP A 120 -2.77 2.20 17.65
N LEU A 121 -3.95 1.65 17.35
CA LEU A 121 -4.12 0.67 16.27
C LEU A 121 -4.79 1.23 15.01
N SER A 122 -5.50 2.36 15.12
CA SER A 122 -6.26 2.89 14.00
C SER A 122 -5.39 3.78 13.12
N ASP A 123 -4.87 3.22 12.04
CA ASP A 123 -3.94 3.90 11.15
C ASP A 123 -3.96 3.34 9.72
N ASP A 124 -3.27 4.00 8.80
CA ASP A 124 -2.98 3.56 7.43
C ASP A 124 -1.61 2.86 7.31
N TRP A 125 -1.41 1.82 8.12
CA TRP A 125 -0.15 1.08 8.24
C TRP A 125 0.46 0.62 6.91
N ASP A 126 1.77 0.84 6.72
CA ASP A 126 2.55 0.23 5.65
C ASP A 126 2.75 -1.28 5.88
N ILE A 127 2.60 -2.10 4.83
CA ILE A 127 2.87 -3.54 4.91
C ILE A 127 4.36 -3.83 4.70
N LEU A 128 5.09 -4.10 5.78
CA LEU A 128 6.49 -4.57 5.71
C LEU A 128 6.62 -5.97 5.09
N SER A 129 5.77 -6.89 5.53
CA SER A 129 5.83 -8.29 5.09
C SER A 129 4.54 -9.03 5.38
N TYR A 130 4.19 -10.02 4.56
CA TYR A 130 3.10 -10.93 4.86
C TYR A 130 3.35 -12.34 4.34
N SER A 131 2.71 -13.30 4.99
CA SER A 131 2.66 -14.71 4.64
C SER A 131 1.28 -15.28 4.98
N ALA A 132 1.05 -16.55 4.69
CA ALA A 132 -0.22 -17.21 5.01
C ALA A 132 -0.61 -17.17 6.51
N THR A 133 0.34 -16.92 7.41
CA THR A 133 0.14 -17.00 8.87
C THR A 133 0.66 -15.78 9.64
N LYS A 134 1.23 -14.77 8.97
CA LYS A 134 1.83 -13.60 9.63
C LYS A 134 1.70 -12.37 8.73
N ILE A 135 1.40 -11.22 9.32
CA ILE A 135 1.51 -9.90 8.67
C ILE A 135 2.24 -8.95 9.62
N GLU A 136 3.24 -8.25 9.08
CA GLU A 136 4.08 -7.27 9.76
C GLU A 136 3.84 -5.91 9.12
N LEU A 137 3.58 -4.93 9.97
CA LEU A 137 3.13 -3.58 9.64
C LEU A 137 4.04 -2.54 10.30
N VAL A 138 4.17 -1.38 9.67
CA VAL A 138 4.90 -0.21 10.21
C VAL A 138 4.09 1.07 9.98
N ASP A 139 4.17 2.01 10.92
CA ASP A 139 3.80 3.41 10.67
C ASP A 139 5.03 4.29 10.95
N VAL A 140 5.32 5.21 10.03
CA VAL A 140 6.39 6.22 10.17
C VAL A 140 5.75 7.60 10.25
N SER A 141 5.35 7.97 11.46
CA SER A 141 4.78 9.28 11.74
C SER A 141 5.70 10.44 11.33
N GLY A 142 5.16 11.39 10.56
CA GLY A 142 5.88 12.59 10.14
C GLY A 142 6.22 13.55 11.29
N GLY A 143 7.14 14.50 11.05
CA GLY A 143 7.34 15.66 11.95
C GLY A 143 7.95 15.35 13.32
N ASN A 144 8.98 14.49 13.37
CA ASN A 144 9.59 13.93 14.59
C ASN A 144 8.71 12.93 15.36
N GLY A 145 7.69 12.37 14.70
CA GLY A 145 6.99 11.19 15.22
C GLY A 145 7.93 10.00 15.37
N GLY A 146 7.51 9.04 16.21
CA GLY A 146 8.20 7.76 16.33
C GLY A 146 7.96 6.87 15.11
N THR A 147 8.41 5.62 15.22
CA THR A 147 8.06 4.57 14.28
C THR A 147 7.41 3.47 15.09
N ASP A 148 6.28 3.01 14.60
CA ASP A 148 5.48 2.00 15.27
C ASP A 148 5.51 0.71 14.47
N TYR A 149 5.44 -0.41 15.18
CA TYR A 149 5.51 -1.72 14.56
C TYR A 149 4.39 -2.61 15.10
N LEU A 150 3.68 -3.27 14.20
CA LEU A 150 2.55 -4.13 14.53
C LEU A 150 2.68 -5.47 13.81
N THR A 151 2.53 -6.57 14.56
CA THR A 151 2.56 -7.92 13.99
C THR A 151 1.34 -8.71 14.41
N PHE A 152 0.59 -9.17 13.41
CA PHE A 152 -0.45 -10.18 13.60
C PHE A 152 0.06 -11.56 13.18
N GLU A 153 -0.25 -12.57 13.99
CA GLU A 153 -0.10 -13.98 13.60
C GLU A 153 -1.44 -14.70 13.67
N LYS A 154 -1.63 -15.66 12.77
CA LYS A 154 -2.82 -16.50 12.73
C LYS A 154 -2.86 -17.46 13.92
N ASN A 155 -4.06 -17.73 14.43
CA ASN A 155 -4.31 -18.73 15.48
C ASN A 155 -4.36 -20.16 14.95
#